data_AF-E0VRP0-F1
#
_entry.id   AF-E0VRP0-F1
#
_cell.length_a   1.000
_cell.length_b   1.000
_cell.length_c   1.000
_cell.angle_alpha   90.00
_cell.angle_beta   90.00
_cell.angle_gamma   90.00
#
_symmetry.space_group_name_H-M   'P 1'
#
loop_
_entity.id
_entity.type
_entity.pdbx_description
1 polymer ?
#
loop_
_entity_poly.entity_id
_entity_poly.type
_entity_poly.pdbx_seq_one_letter_code
_entity_poly.pdbx_strand_id
1 'polypeptide(L)'
;MYKFETNSMKYVLLEMENGEQLSNLINHSKSHGGGGGGGKRGKFSILNSLGGHFGYFNDSIVYDHEKIIPTTTVMENYDYYYSNVNNNDDNSKTNSIRKLLKEYKTLDLDNQIRLLHDSYKLNDLGYRLRYMMWKQIQNLVNVLLPTHSVYPFGSAVNGLGDVTSDLDLVVLRDDSTSFRWHKNPGVDINSVQNDLSLLTNVMTKTSVGCAKVVFIKQAKVPIIKYKHSFTGVECDVSMHQTEALKMSQILFALSNFDPRIKPLIFFIKIWARELRLTREQPGPTITNFSLILLTIFFLQQKGSSHTEILPPFDLFPLRDTDANDDVMTMENTDEKLECILNNFKCHVTSSSSSSTSSPTSSPSAPNGKSTVELLLLFYKFYSVFNFNSYGCCLNTGQIIRKNNFKNYGMYIKNPFCSIYNVSKNVSLSEVNKFQFYCQIAATLLEESETTISRNSTTRTAVVDESKFLLNFLNYNSYANELMAKKLSNNNNINSNVKFADLKSIF
;
A
#
# COMPACT_ATOMS: atom_id res chain seq x y z
N MET A 1 -22.42 -1.99 -11.16
CA MET A 1 -21.75 -2.97 -12.06
C MET A 1 -20.44 -2.37 -12.52
N TYR A 2 -19.34 -3.12 -12.41
CA TYR A 2 -18.00 -2.65 -12.76
C TYR A 2 -17.36 -3.60 -13.77
N LYS A 3 -16.81 -3.07 -14.86
CA LYS A 3 -16.14 -3.85 -15.90
C LYS A 3 -14.64 -3.68 -15.75
N PHE A 4 -13.89 -4.76 -15.84
CA PHE A 4 -12.43 -4.72 -15.78
C PHE A 4 -11.82 -5.85 -16.59
N GLU A 5 -10.52 -5.79 -16.82
CA GLU A 5 -9.78 -6.81 -17.57
C GLU A 5 -8.63 -7.33 -16.70
N THR A 6 -8.29 -8.60 -16.76
CA THR A 6 -7.09 -9.14 -16.09
C THR A 6 -6.64 -10.37 -16.84
N ASN A 7 -5.33 -10.54 -17.08
CA ASN A 7 -4.79 -11.68 -17.85
C ASN A 7 -5.48 -11.88 -19.22
N SER A 8 -5.76 -10.77 -19.92
CA SER A 8 -6.45 -10.75 -21.22
C SER A 8 -7.88 -11.32 -21.19
N MET A 9 -8.47 -11.47 -20.00
CA MET A 9 -9.86 -11.87 -19.79
C MET A 9 -10.66 -10.67 -19.28
N LYS A 10 -11.90 -10.53 -19.77
CA LYS A 10 -12.83 -9.49 -19.35
C LYS A 10 -13.71 -10.00 -18.22
N TYR A 11 -13.81 -9.21 -17.16
CA TYR A 11 -14.57 -9.51 -15.97
C TYR A 11 -15.61 -8.43 -15.70
N VAL A 12 -16.67 -8.84 -15.00
CA VAL A 12 -17.70 -7.93 -14.51
C VAL A 12 -17.92 -8.22 -13.03
N LEU A 13 -17.72 -7.20 -12.19
CA LEU A 13 -18.14 -7.23 -10.79
C LEU A 13 -19.57 -6.70 -10.69
N LEU A 14 -20.48 -7.56 -10.25
CA LEU A 14 -21.87 -7.23 -10.00
C LEU A 14 -22.07 -7.02 -8.50
N GLU A 15 -22.42 -5.80 -8.14
CA GLU A 15 -22.96 -5.49 -6.83
C GLU A 15 -24.49 -5.51 -6.94
N MET A 16 -25.13 -6.30 -6.07
CA MET A 16 -26.58 -6.43 -6.00
C MET A 16 -27.09 -5.65 -4.81
N GLU A 17 -28.29 -5.08 -4.93
CA GLU A 17 -28.91 -4.27 -3.88
C GLU A 17 -29.29 -5.12 -2.66
N ASN A 18 -29.61 -6.40 -2.88
CA ASN A 18 -29.98 -7.33 -1.83
C ASN A 18 -29.63 -8.78 -2.17
N GLY A 19 -29.70 -9.64 -1.14
CA GLY A 19 -29.45 -11.08 -1.29
C GLY A 19 -30.49 -11.82 -2.13
N GLU A 20 -31.68 -11.25 -2.33
CA GLU A 20 -32.74 -11.86 -3.14
C GLU A 20 -32.38 -11.83 -4.63
N GLN A 21 -31.87 -10.70 -5.13
CA GLN A 21 -31.37 -10.58 -6.51
C GLN A 21 -30.29 -11.63 -6.82
N LEU A 22 -29.35 -11.81 -5.89
CA LEU A 22 -28.31 -12.83 -5.99
C LEU A 22 -28.90 -14.25 -5.98
N SER A 23 -29.82 -14.53 -5.07
CA SER A 23 -30.50 -15.83 -4.97
C SER A 23 -31.29 -16.16 -6.24
N ASN A 24 -31.99 -15.17 -6.79
CA ASN A 24 -32.72 -15.28 -8.04
C ASN A 24 -31.76 -15.57 -9.19
N LEU A 25 -30.63 -14.87 -9.29
CA LEU A 25 -29.61 -15.14 -10.31
C LEU A 25 -29.04 -16.56 -10.18
N ILE A 26 -28.78 -17.03 -8.95
CA ILE A 26 -28.31 -18.38 -8.68
C ILE A 26 -29.35 -19.43 -9.10
N ASN A 27 -30.60 -19.23 -8.76
CA ASN A 27 -31.68 -20.16 -9.10
C ASN A 27 -31.91 -20.24 -10.61
N HIS A 28 -31.85 -19.10 -11.32
CA HIS A 28 -31.93 -19.09 -12.77
C HIS A 28 -30.79 -19.89 -13.42
N SER A 29 -29.56 -19.79 -12.90
CA SER A 29 -28.43 -20.57 -13.40
C SER A 29 -28.58 -22.09 -13.23
N LYS A 30 -29.28 -22.54 -12.17
CA LYS A 30 -29.51 -23.97 -11.86
C LYS A 30 -30.69 -24.58 -12.63
N SER A 31 -31.72 -23.78 -12.91
CA SER A 31 -32.99 -24.24 -13.53
C SER A 31 -32.87 -24.80 -14.95
N HIS A 32 -31.76 -24.56 -15.66
CA HIS A 32 -31.58 -24.95 -17.07
C HIS A 32 -30.66 -26.16 -17.29
N GLY A 33 -30.37 -26.93 -16.22
CA GLY A 33 -29.54 -28.15 -16.23
C GLY A 33 -30.23 -29.45 -16.67
N GLY A 34 -31.54 -29.43 -16.95
CA GLY A 34 -32.30 -30.58 -17.43
C GLY A 34 -32.91 -30.34 -18.81
N GLY A 35 -32.48 -31.11 -19.81
CA GLY A 35 -33.23 -31.32 -21.05
C GLY A 35 -32.70 -30.64 -22.32
N GLY A 36 -32.42 -31.51 -23.31
CA GLY A 36 -32.61 -31.23 -24.74
C GLY A 36 -31.43 -30.58 -25.48
N GLY A 37 -30.84 -31.34 -26.39
CA GLY A 37 -29.89 -30.87 -27.39
C GLY A 37 -30.49 -29.78 -28.28
N GLY A 38 -29.79 -28.65 -28.32
CA GLY A 38 -30.11 -27.48 -29.13
C GLY A 38 -29.18 -26.37 -28.67
N GLY A 39 -28.28 -25.90 -29.54
CA GLY A 39 -27.24 -24.93 -29.20
C GLY A 39 -27.81 -23.72 -28.45
N LYS A 40 -27.46 -23.56 -27.17
CA LYS A 40 -28.06 -22.54 -26.30
C LYS A 40 -27.14 -21.31 -26.22
N ARG A 41 -27.64 -20.19 -26.77
CA ARG A 41 -27.09 -18.81 -26.72
C ARG A 41 -26.92 -18.30 -25.28
N GLY A 42 -25.96 -17.41 -25.04
CA GLY A 42 -25.89 -16.50 -23.87
C GLY A 42 -26.14 -17.12 -22.48
N LYS A 43 -25.51 -18.25 -22.15
CA LYS A 43 -25.73 -18.93 -20.86
C LYS A 43 -24.88 -18.33 -19.74
N PHE A 44 -25.52 -17.91 -18.66
CA PHE A 44 -24.87 -17.58 -17.39
C PHE A 44 -24.80 -18.84 -16.51
N SER A 45 -23.59 -19.23 -16.14
CA SER A 45 -23.31 -20.38 -15.28
C SER A 45 -22.61 -19.93 -14.01
N ILE A 46 -23.05 -20.41 -12.85
CA ILE A 46 -22.38 -20.16 -11.57
C ILE A 46 -21.45 -21.33 -11.24
N LEU A 47 -20.24 -21.00 -10.82
CA LEU A 47 -19.25 -21.95 -10.36
C LEU A 47 -19.62 -22.40 -8.94
N ASN A 48 -19.73 -23.71 -8.73
CA ASN A 48 -19.84 -24.27 -7.40
C ASN A 48 -18.52 -24.01 -6.66
N SER A 49 -18.50 -23.00 -5.79
CA SER A 49 -17.32 -22.65 -5.01
C SER A 49 -17.68 -22.44 -3.55
N LEU A 50 -16.85 -22.98 -2.66
CA LEU A 50 -16.89 -22.63 -1.26
C LEU A 50 -16.30 -21.23 -1.11
N GLY A 51 -17.05 -20.35 -0.43
CA GLY A 51 -16.60 -19.02 -0.08
C GLY A 51 -17.11 -17.88 -0.96
N GLY A 52 -17.47 -18.09 -2.23
CA GLY A 52 -17.85 -16.98 -3.11
C GLY A 52 -18.87 -17.30 -4.20
N HIS A 53 -19.39 -16.23 -4.82
CA HIS A 53 -20.31 -16.31 -5.95
C HIS A 53 -19.58 -15.86 -7.21
N PHE A 54 -19.06 -16.84 -7.96
CA PHE A 54 -18.40 -16.60 -9.24
C PHE A 54 -19.21 -17.23 -10.36
N GLY A 55 -19.29 -16.56 -11.51
CA GLY A 55 -19.97 -17.09 -12.67
C GLY A 55 -19.30 -16.65 -13.97
N TYR A 56 -19.68 -17.30 -15.06
CA TYR A 56 -19.21 -16.98 -16.41
C TYR A 56 -20.38 -16.91 -17.37
N PHE A 57 -20.24 -16.02 -18.36
CA PHE A 57 -21.14 -15.96 -19.51
C PHE A 57 -20.45 -16.64 -20.69
N ASN A 58 -21.06 -17.71 -21.20
CA ASN A 58 -20.64 -18.29 -22.48
C ASN A 58 -21.56 -17.76 -23.56
N ASP A 59 -21.01 -16.93 -24.46
CA ASP A 59 -21.66 -16.64 -25.73
C ASP A 59 -20.85 -17.26 -26.86
N SER A 60 -21.51 -18.10 -27.66
CA SER A 60 -20.92 -18.72 -28.85
C SER A 60 -20.92 -17.77 -30.06
N ILE A 61 -21.33 -16.52 -29.88
CA ILE A 61 -21.56 -15.55 -30.96
C ILE A 61 -20.81 -14.27 -30.61
N VAL A 62 -19.79 -13.97 -31.41
CA VAL A 62 -19.17 -12.64 -31.51
C VAL A 62 -20.26 -11.72 -32.06
N TYR A 63 -20.82 -10.81 -31.24
CA TYR A 63 -21.75 -9.82 -31.76
C TYR A 63 -21.00 -8.89 -32.72
N ASP A 64 -21.54 -8.76 -33.92
CA ASP A 64 -21.15 -7.74 -34.88
C ASP A 64 -21.38 -6.36 -34.23
N HIS A 65 -20.31 -5.57 -34.07
CA HIS A 65 -20.26 -4.41 -33.19
C HIS A 65 -21.16 -3.22 -33.61
N GLU A 66 -21.97 -3.35 -34.67
CA GLU A 66 -22.67 -2.23 -35.31
C GLU A 66 -24.14 -2.02 -34.89
N LYS A 67 -24.75 -2.87 -34.06
CA LYS A 67 -26.20 -2.77 -33.74
C LYS A 67 -26.60 -2.72 -32.28
N ILE A 68 -25.68 -2.37 -31.37
CA ILE A 68 -26.07 -1.96 -30.02
C ILE A 68 -26.21 -0.45 -30.03
N ILE A 69 -27.46 0.03 -30.12
CA ILE A 69 -27.79 1.43 -29.87
C ILE A 69 -27.36 1.71 -28.42
N PRO A 70 -26.37 2.57 -28.17
CA PRO A 70 -25.97 2.90 -26.81
C PRO A 70 -27.10 3.72 -26.18
N THR A 71 -27.89 3.12 -25.30
CA THR A 71 -28.72 3.90 -24.37
C THR A 71 -27.79 4.81 -23.60
N THR A 72 -27.95 6.08 -23.90
CA THR A 72 -26.96 7.13 -23.73
C THR A 72 -27.04 7.65 -22.30
N THR A 73 -26.39 6.96 -21.36
CA THR A 73 -25.91 7.55 -20.10
C THR A 73 -25.03 6.52 -19.39
N VAL A 74 -23.82 6.93 -18.96
CA VAL A 74 -22.81 6.13 -18.24
C VAL A 74 -21.92 5.22 -19.12
N MET A 75 -21.40 5.74 -20.25
CA MET A 75 -20.34 5.11 -21.05
C MET A 75 -19.05 5.96 -21.12
N GLU A 76 -18.69 6.66 -20.04
CA GLU A 76 -17.48 7.52 -20.06
C GLU A 76 -16.29 7.00 -19.26
N ASN A 77 -16.42 6.01 -18.38
CA ASN A 77 -15.28 5.49 -17.62
C ASN A 77 -15.08 4.00 -17.87
N TYR A 78 -14.37 3.67 -18.95
CA TYR A 78 -13.53 2.47 -18.92
C TYR A 78 -12.45 2.76 -17.87
N ASP A 79 -12.72 2.43 -16.61
CA ASP A 79 -11.67 2.41 -15.59
C ASP A 79 -10.66 1.36 -16.04
N TYR A 80 -9.57 1.87 -16.63
CA TYR A 80 -8.48 1.12 -17.27
C TYR A 80 -7.65 0.46 -16.16
N TYR A 81 -8.26 -0.49 -15.45
CA TYR A 81 -7.77 -0.99 -14.17
C TYR A 81 -6.51 -1.87 -14.31
N TYR A 82 -6.17 -2.35 -15.52
CA TYR A 82 -5.18 -3.45 -15.62
C TYR A 82 -4.34 -3.62 -16.89
N SER A 83 -4.56 -2.89 -17.98
CA SER A 83 -3.69 -3.01 -19.17
C SER A 83 -2.21 -2.68 -18.88
N ASN A 84 -1.92 -1.94 -17.80
CA ASN A 84 -0.56 -1.54 -17.42
C ASN A 84 0.05 -2.31 -16.22
N VAL A 85 -0.76 -3.05 -15.44
CA VAL A 85 -0.31 -3.66 -14.16
C VAL A 85 0.06 -5.14 -14.31
N ASN A 86 -0.34 -5.76 -15.42
CA ASN A 86 -0.27 -7.21 -15.58
C ASN A 86 1.10 -7.76 -16.01
N ASN A 87 2.10 -6.89 -16.14
CA ASN A 87 3.48 -7.31 -16.09
C ASN A 87 3.96 -7.07 -14.66
N ASN A 88 4.23 -8.15 -13.90
CA ASN A 88 5.12 -8.14 -12.73
C ASN A 88 6.58 -7.77 -13.13
N ASP A 89 6.74 -7.06 -14.24
CA ASP A 89 7.97 -6.50 -14.72
C ASP A 89 7.98 -5.06 -14.21
N ASP A 90 8.87 -4.76 -13.27
CA ASP A 90 9.09 -3.41 -12.71
C ASP A 90 9.11 -2.36 -13.83
N ASN A 91 9.64 -2.73 -15.02
CA ASN A 91 9.67 -1.91 -16.21
C ASN A 91 8.30 -1.39 -16.68
N SER A 92 7.22 -2.18 -16.58
CA SER A 92 5.87 -1.77 -17.03
C SER A 92 5.26 -0.70 -16.13
N LYS A 93 5.41 -0.87 -14.80
CA LYS A 93 4.97 0.12 -13.81
C LYS A 93 5.77 1.41 -13.96
N THR A 94 7.10 1.31 -14.10
CA THR A 94 7.97 2.45 -14.34
C THR A 94 7.61 3.20 -15.63
N ASN A 95 7.33 2.49 -16.72
CA ASN A 95 6.95 3.11 -17.99
C ASN A 95 5.62 3.88 -17.91
N SER A 96 4.65 3.36 -17.15
CA SER A 96 3.37 4.03 -16.91
C SER A 96 3.52 5.31 -16.09
N ILE A 97 4.31 5.27 -15.03
CA ILE A 97 4.63 6.46 -14.21
C ILE A 97 5.35 7.51 -15.07
N ARG A 98 6.36 7.10 -15.85
CA ARG A 98 7.07 8.01 -16.77
C ARG A 98 6.13 8.63 -17.80
N LYS A 99 5.12 7.89 -18.29
CA LYS A 99 4.11 8.43 -19.21
C LYS A 99 3.28 9.52 -18.52
N LEU A 100 2.74 9.26 -17.34
CA LEU A 100 1.96 10.25 -16.60
C LEU A 100 2.79 11.49 -16.24
N LEU A 101 4.04 11.31 -15.81
CA LEU A 101 4.93 12.44 -15.54
C LEU A 101 5.26 13.27 -16.80
N LYS A 102 5.26 12.66 -18.00
CA LYS A 102 5.36 13.41 -19.26
C LYS A 102 4.10 14.22 -19.55
N GLU A 103 2.92 13.69 -19.19
CA GLU A 103 1.63 14.37 -19.37
C GLU A 103 1.50 15.54 -18.38
N TYR A 104 1.92 15.34 -17.14
CA TYR A 104 1.86 16.35 -16.07
C TYR A 104 2.99 17.35 -16.11
N LYS A 105 3.83 17.31 -17.15
CA LYS A 105 5.04 18.11 -17.20
C LYS A 105 4.72 19.58 -16.93
N THR A 106 3.75 20.19 -17.60
CA THR A 106 3.54 21.65 -17.51
C THR A 106 3.04 22.15 -16.15
N LEU A 107 2.82 21.26 -15.18
CA LEU A 107 2.35 21.58 -13.83
C LEU A 107 3.53 21.77 -12.87
N ASP A 108 3.33 22.51 -11.78
CA ASP A 108 4.31 22.56 -10.69
C ASP A 108 4.47 21.19 -10.02
N LEU A 109 5.59 21.03 -9.32
CA LEU A 109 5.99 19.76 -8.71
C LEU A 109 4.99 19.25 -7.65
N ASP A 110 4.36 20.13 -6.90
CA ASP A 110 3.33 19.77 -5.92
C ASP A 110 2.11 19.14 -6.61
N ASN A 111 1.64 19.77 -7.69
CA ASN A 111 0.56 19.28 -8.51
C ASN A 111 0.92 17.96 -9.21
N GLN A 112 2.16 17.82 -9.70
CA GLN A 112 2.62 16.55 -10.29
C GLN A 112 2.61 15.41 -9.25
N ILE A 113 3.12 15.64 -8.04
CA ILE A 113 3.12 14.65 -6.95
C ILE A 113 1.68 14.27 -6.56
N ARG A 114 0.79 15.26 -6.41
CA ARG A 114 -0.61 15.03 -6.05
C ARG A 114 -1.34 14.22 -7.12
N LEU A 115 -1.26 14.62 -8.39
CA LEU A 115 -1.92 13.92 -9.48
C LEU A 115 -1.36 12.52 -9.70
N LEU A 116 -0.04 12.33 -9.50
CA LEU A 116 0.56 11.01 -9.56
C LEU A 116 -0.01 10.09 -8.47
N HIS A 117 -0.18 10.59 -7.24
CA HIS A 117 -0.86 9.86 -6.18
C HIS A 117 -2.33 9.58 -6.53
N ASP A 118 -3.07 10.57 -7.03
CA ASP A 118 -4.48 10.41 -7.37
C ASP A 118 -4.73 9.38 -8.48
N SER A 119 -3.78 9.22 -9.40
CA SER A 119 -3.84 8.23 -10.49
C SER A 119 -3.54 6.79 -10.05
N TYR A 120 -2.93 6.58 -8.88
CA TYR A 120 -2.51 5.25 -8.41
C TYR A 120 -3.11 4.84 -7.07
N LYS A 121 -3.69 5.77 -6.31
CA LYS A 121 -4.40 5.45 -5.07
C LYS A 121 -5.45 4.39 -5.34
N LEU A 122 -5.75 3.59 -4.32
CA LEU A 122 -6.77 2.56 -4.44
C LEU A 122 -8.11 3.21 -4.82
N ASN A 123 -8.65 2.85 -5.98
CA ASN A 123 -9.92 3.36 -6.48
C ASN A 123 -11.09 2.49 -6.00
N ASP A 124 -12.32 2.93 -6.26
CA ASP A 124 -13.55 2.24 -5.84
C ASP A 124 -13.57 0.76 -6.26
N LEU A 125 -13.26 0.49 -7.54
CA LEU A 125 -13.13 -0.88 -8.04
C LEU A 125 -12.10 -1.69 -7.24
N GLY A 126 -10.93 -1.12 -6.95
CA GLY A 126 -9.88 -1.80 -6.22
C GLY A 126 -10.24 -2.14 -4.77
N TYR A 127 -11.00 -1.28 -4.10
CA TYR A 127 -11.58 -1.58 -2.79
C TYR A 127 -12.60 -2.72 -2.90
N ARG A 128 -13.49 -2.67 -3.89
CA ARG A 128 -14.54 -3.67 -4.11
C ARG A 128 -14.01 -5.06 -4.44
N LEU A 129 -12.96 -5.15 -5.24
CA LEU A 129 -12.30 -6.42 -5.54
C LEU A 129 -11.63 -7.01 -4.29
N ARG A 130 -10.98 -6.18 -3.47
CA ARG A 130 -10.41 -6.63 -2.18
C ARG A 130 -11.49 -7.01 -1.18
N TYR A 131 -12.63 -6.32 -1.18
CA TYR A 131 -13.79 -6.69 -0.37
C TYR A 131 -14.38 -8.03 -0.78
N MET A 132 -14.54 -8.28 -2.09
CA MET A 132 -14.97 -9.58 -2.60
C MET A 132 -14.01 -10.70 -2.17
N MET A 133 -12.70 -10.49 -2.29
CA MET A 133 -11.68 -11.46 -1.84
C MET A 133 -11.72 -11.68 -0.33
N TRP A 134 -11.81 -10.62 0.47
CA TRP A 134 -11.99 -10.72 1.93
C TRP A 134 -13.24 -11.54 2.27
N LYS A 135 -14.37 -11.23 1.64
CA LYS A 135 -15.64 -11.95 1.89
C LYS A 135 -15.53 -13.42 1.52
N GLN A 136 -14.78 -13.74 0.46
CA GLN A 136 -14.48 -15.12 0.08
C GLN A 136 -13.76 -15.88 1.19
N ILE A 137 -12.69 -15.29 1.74
CA ILE A 137 -11.92 -15.90 2.83
C ILE A 137 -12.74 -15.96 4.11
N GLN A 138 -13.50 -14.91 4.46
CA GLN A 138 -14.39 -14.90 5.63
C GLN A 138 -15.41 -16.05 5.56
N ASN A 139 -16.02 -16.28 4.40
CA ASN A 139 -16.99 -17.35 4.23
C ASN A 139 -16.34 -18.74 4.37
N LEU A 140 -15.09 -18.92 3.93
CA LEU A 140 -14.34 -20.16 4.14
C LEU A 140 -14.01 -20.37 5.62
N VAL A 141 -13.53 -19.32 6.29
CA VAL A 141 -13.21 -19.35 7.72
C VAL A 141 -14.46 -19.66 8.54
N ASN A 142 -15.62 -19.08 8.23
CA ASN A 142 -16.88 -19.40 8.93
C ASN A 142 -17.26 -20.89 8.86
N VAL A 143 -16.92 -21.57 7.77
CA VAL A 143 -17.21 -23.00 7.58
C VAL A 143 -16.18 -23.88 8.30
N LEU A 144 -14.90 -23.53 8.22
CA LEU A 144 -13.81 -24.36 8.75
C LEU A 144 -13.49 -24.10 10.21
N LEU A 145 -13.66 -22.85 10.64
CA LEU A 145 -13.27 -22.30 11.93
C LEU A 145 -14.41 -21.38 12.44
N PRO A 146 -15.55 -21.94 12.90
CA PRO A 146 -16.77 -21.16 13.16
C PRO A 146 -16.66 -20.07 14.24
N THR A 147 -15.65 -20.17 15.10
CA THR A 147 -15.35 -19.19 16.16
C THR A 147 -14.28 -18.20 15.73
N HIS A 148 -14.08 -17.97 14.44
CA HIS A 148 -13.05 -17.09 13.92
C HIS A 148 -13.61 -16.09 12.91
N SER A 149 -13.05 -14.89 12.97
CA SER A 149 -13.35 -13.78 12.08
C SER A 149 -12.10 -13.30 11.35
N VAL A 150 -12.29 -12.81 10.13
CA VAL A 150 -11.23 -12.35 9.24
C VAL A 150 -11.27 -10.84 9.14
N TYR A 151 -10.12 -10.20 9.38
CA TYR A 151 -10.00 -8.75 9.35
C TYR A 151 -8.97 -8.33 8.31
N PRO A 152 -9.29 -7.38 7.41
CA PRO A 152 -8.30 -6.77 6.54
C PRO A 152 -7.40 -5.84 7.35
N PHE A 153 -6.11 -5.82 7.03
CA PHE A 153 -5.16 -4.88 7.61
C PHE A 153 -4.20 -4.36 6.53
N GLY A 154 -3.22 -3.55 6.94
CA GLY A 154 -2.17 -3.07 6.07
C GLY A 154 -2.67 -2.07 5.04
N SER A 155 -2.10 -2.15 3.84
CA SER A 155 -2.28 -1.16 2.77
C SER A 155 -3.74 -0.98 2.32
N ALA A 156 -4.55 -2.03 2.43
CA ALA A 156 -5.96 -2.02 2.04
C ALA A 156 -6.83 -1.12 2.94
N VAL A 157 -6.41 -0.86 4.18
CA VAL A 157 -7.22 -0.13 5.18
C VAL A 157 -6.51 1.06 5.81
N ASN A 158 -5.19 1.19 5.67
CA ASN A 158 -4.41 2.26 6.30
C ASN A 158 -4.40 3.59 5.52
N GLY A 159 -5.06 3.64 4.36
CA GLY A 159 -5.13 4.84 3.51
C GLY A 159 -3.85 5.18 2.74
N LEU A 160 -2.83 4.30 2.77
CA LEU A 160 -1.53 4.44 2.09
C LEU A 160 -1.32 3.36 1.00
N GLY A 161 -2.36 2.59 0.71
CA GLY A 161 -2.39 1.61 -0.37
C GLY A 161 -2.59 2.23 -1.74
N ASP A 162 -2.05 1.54 -2.74
CA ASP A 162 -2.22 1.83 -4.16
C ASP A 162 -2.87 0.63 -4.86
N VAL A 163 -3.25 0.79 -6.13
CA VAL A 163 -3.91 -0.26 -6.91
C VAL A 163 -3.13 -1.57 -6.98
N THR A 164 -1.80 -1.52 -6.80
CA THR A 164 -0.91 -2.68 -6.85
C THR A 164 -0.70 -3.36 -5.49
N SER A 165 -1.23 -2.79 -4.42
CA SER A 165 -0.95 -3.25 -3.06
C SER A 165 -1.66 -4.56 -2.71
N ASP A 166 -1.03 -5.40 -1.90
CA ASP A 166 -1.59 -6.69 -1.51
C ASP A 166 -2.83 -6.53 -0.63
N LEU A 167 -3.62 -7.61 -0.51
CA LEU A 167 -4.66 -7.73 0.51
C LEU A 167 -4.12 -8.53 1.69
N ASP A 168 -3.81 -7.85 2.79
CA ASP A 168 -3.38 -8.50 4.02
C ASP A 168 -4.60 -8.82 4.91
N LEU A 169 -4.75 -10.09 5.30
CA LEU A 169 -5.83 -10.59 6.13
C LEU A 169 -5.28 -11.26 7.39
N VAL A 170 -5.94 -11.02 8.52
CA VAL A 170 -5.67 -11.70 9.78
C VAL A 170 -6.93 -12.42 10.26
N VAL A 171 -6.78 -13.70 10.60
CA VAL A 171 -7.81 -14.50 11.23
C VAL A 171 -7.64 -14.43 12.74
N LEU A 172 -8.69 -14.01 13.44
CA LEU A 172 -8.74 -13.92 14.90
C LEU A 172 -9.86 -14.83 15.42
N ARG A 173 -9.69 -15.35 16.63
CA ARG A 173 -10.72 -16.15 17.30
C ARG A 173 -11.66 -15.20 18.03
N ASP A 174 -12.97 -15.39 17.89
CA ASP A 174 -14.00 -14.48 18.41
C ASP A 174 -14.03 -14.43 19.96
N ASP A 175 -13.56 -15.48 20.63
CA ASP A 175 -13.48 -15.55 22.09
C ASP A 175 -12.14 -15.03 22.66
N SER A 176 -11.28 -14.42 21.85
CA SER A 176 -10.09 -13.72 22.34
C SER A 176 -10.47 -12.40 23.02
N THR A 177 -11.44 -12.46 23.93
CA THR A 177 -12.00 -11.39 24.76
C THR A 177 -10.99 -10.86 25.77
N SER A 178 -9.88 -11.57 25.96
CA SER A 178 -8.66 -11.02 26.54
C SER A 178 -7.62 -10.82 25.43
N PHE A 179 -7.68 -9.66 24.79
CA PHE A 179 -6.56 -9.16 23.99
C PHE A 179 -5.40 -8.86 24.94
N ARG A 180 -4.69 -9.89 25.40
CA ARG A 180 -3.46 -9.68 26.17
C ARG A 180 -2.42 -9.12 25.21
N TRP A 181 -2.18 -7.82 25.34
CA TRP A 181 -1.31 -6.97 24.51
C TRP A 181 0.19 -7.22 24.69
N HIS A 182 0.55 -8.35 25.28
CA HIS A 182 1.92 -8.85 25.41
C HIS A 182 1.85 -10.35 25.12
N LYS A 183 2.84 -10.87 24.37
CA LYS A 183 3.06 -12.30 24.03
C LYS A 183 1.90 -13.16 24.49
N ASN A 184 0.94 -13.50 23.62
CA ASN A 184 -0.15 -14.38 24.01
C ASN A 184 0.47 -15.69 24.55
N PRO A 185 0.61 -15.89 25.88
CA PRO A 185 1.40 -16.97 26.42
C PRO A 185 0.45 -18.16 26.41
N GLY A 186 0.34 -18.84 25.27
CA GLY A 186 -0.62 -19.92 25.11
C GLY A 186 -1.17 -20.14 23.70
N VAL A 187 -0.85 -19.30 22.71
CA VAL A 187 -1.16 -19.65 21.31
C VAL A 187 -0.17 -20.73 20.88
N ASP A 188 -0.62 -21.98 20.88
CA ASP A 188 0.15 -23.09 20.36
C ASP A 188 0.38 -22.88 18.87
N ILE A 189 1.64 -22.63 18.51
CA ILE A 189 2.06 -22.44 17.12
C ILE A 189 1.68 -23.64 16.25
N ASN A 190 1.61 -24.84 16.83
CA ASN A 190 1.17 -26.03 16.11
C ASN A 190 -0.32 -25.96 15.77
N SER A 191 -1.17 -25.50 16.71
CA SER A 191 -2.59 -25.24 16.43
C SER A 191 -2.76 -24.25 15.29
N VAL A 192 -2.05 -23.11 15.33
CA VAL A 192 -2.09 -22.10 14.26
C VAL A 192 -1.64 -22.69 12.92
N GLN A 193 -0.56 -23.46 12.92
CA GLN A 193 -0.07 -24.10 11.71
C GLN A 193 -1.04 -25.17 11.18
N ASN A 194 -1.76 -25.87 12.06
CA ASN A 194 -2.79 -26.85 11.68
C ASN A 194 -4.00 -26.15 11.05
N ASP A 195 -4.48 -25.07 11.66
CA ASP A 195 -5.61 -24.28 11.16
C ASP A 195 -5.30 -23.65 9.80
N LEU A 196 -4.10 -23.05 9.64
CA LEU A 196 -3.63 -22.53 8.36
C LEU A 196 -3.40 -23.63 7.31
N SER A 197 -2.93 -24.82 7.73
CA SER A 197 -2.78 -25.97 6.84
C SER A 197 -4.14 -26.45 6.32
N LEU A 198 -5.15 -26.54 7.21
CA LEU A 198 -6.52 -26.89 6.84
C LEU A 198 -7.08 -25.86 5.84
N LEU A 199 -6.96 -24.57 6.16
CA LEU A 199 -7.41 -23.48 5.28
C LEU A 199 -6.72 -23.54 3.92
N THR A 200 -5.40 -23.75 3.88
CA THR A 200 -4.62 -23.90 2.64
C THR A 200 -5.11 -25.06 1.78
N ASN A 201 -5.36 -26.23 2.41
CA ASN A 201 -5.81 -27.43 1.71
C ASN A 201 -7.20 -27.23 1.08
N VAL A 202 -8.11 -26.56 1.79
CA VAL A 202 -9.45 -26.26 1.28
C VAL A 202 -9.38 -25.19 0.20
N MET A 203 -8.59 -24.13 0.40
CA MET A 203 -8.40 -23.07 -0.59
C MET A 203 -7.88 -23.62 -1.92
N THR A 204 -6.87 -24.49 -1.87
CA THR A 204 -6.26 -25.07 -3.06
C THR A 204 -7.22 -25.96 -3.85
N LYS A 205 -8.17 -26.63 -3.18
CA LYS A 205 -9.07 -27.61 -3.80
C LYS A 205 -10.43 -27.04 -4.20
N THR A 206 -10.92 -26.02 -3.50
CA THR A 206 -12.34 -25.62 -3.56
C THR A 206 -12.57 -24.14 -3.82
N SER A 207 -11.57 -23.29 -3.58
CA SER A 207 -11.72 -21.85 -3.73
C SER A 207 -11.42 -21.43 -5.15
N VAL A 208 -12.49 -21.13 -5.88
CA VAL A 208 -12.40 -20.57 -7.22
C VAL A 208 -11.64 -19.24 -7.18
N GLY A 209 -10.76 -19.02 -8.14
CA GLY A 209 -9.96 -17.80 -8.22
C GLY A 209 -8.68 -17.84 -7.37
N CYS A 210 -8.59 -18.62 -6.29
CA CYS A 210 -7.35 -18.72 -5.51
C CYS A 210 -6.29 -19.54 -6.27
N ALA A 211 -5.32 -18.85 -6.88
CA ALA A 211 -4.20 -19.48 -7.58
C ALA A 211 -2.88 -19.31 -6.81
N LYS A 212 -1.91 -20.18 -7.08
CA LYS A 212 -0.57 -20.15 -6.47
C LYS A 212 -0.60 -20.08 -4.94
N VAL A 213 -1.48 -20.85 -4.31
CA VAL A 213 -1.59 -20.90 -2.85
C VAL A 213 -0.33 -21.56 -2.27
N VAL A 214 0.39 -20.85 -1.41
CA VAL A 214 1.62 -21.29 -0.75
C VAL A 214 1.52 -21.04 0.74
N PHE A 215 1.70 -22.08 1.55
CA PHE A 215 1.78 -21.95 2.99
C PHE A 215 3.24 -21.89 3.47
N ILE A 216 3.64 -20.74 3.99
CA ILE A 216 4.98 -20.52 4.56
C ILE A 216 4.93 -20.84 6.06
N LYS A 217 5.10 -22.13 6.37
CA LYS A 217 4.96 -22.66 7.74
C LYS A 217 6.03 -22.17 8.72
N GLN A 218 7.28 -22.07 8.27
CA GLN A 218 8.46 -21.83 9.13
C GLN A 218 8.85 -20.35 9.29
N ALA A 219 8.03 -19.41 8.81
CA ALA A 219 8.25 -17.99 9.05
C ALA A 219 7.96 -17.63 10.53
N LYS A 220 8.49 -16.49 10.99
CA LYS A 220 8.21 -15.96 12.35
C LYS A 220 6.71 -15.86 12.62
N VAL A 221 5.94 -15.49 11.59
CA VAL A 221 4.49 -15.53 11.57
C VAL A 221 4.12 -16.46 10.42
N PRO A 222 3.55 -17.65 10.68
CA PRO A 222 3.05 -18.53 9.63
C PRO A 222 2.02 -17.80 8.77
N ILE A 223 2.15 -17.93 7.45
CA ILE A 223 1.39 -17.12 6.51
C ILE A 223 1.04 -17.91 5.25
N ILE A 224 -0.19 -17.77 4.77
CA ILE A 224 -0.63 -18.27 3.47
C ILE A 224 -0.51 -17.12 2.49
N LYS A 225 0.19 -17.33 1.38
CA LYS A 225 0.25 -16.39 0.26
C LYS A 225 -0.51 -16.99 -0.92
N TYR A 226 -1.34 -16.21 -1.59
CA TYR A 226 -1.97 -16.62 -2.84
C TYR A 226 -2.20 -15.42 -3.76
N LYS A 227 -2.40 -15.70 -5.05
CA LYS A 227 -2.79 -14.70 -6.05
C LYS A 227 -4.19 -15.02 -6.54
N HIS A 228 -5.10 -14.06 -6.49
CA HIS A 228 -6.45 -14.28 -6.99
C HIS A 228 -6.49 -14.09 -8.51
N SER A 229 -6.74 -15.16 -9.27
CA SER A 229 -6.55 -15.23 -10.72
C SER A 229 -7.44 -14.28 -11.51
N PHE A 230 -8.64 -13.98 -11.01
CA PHE A 230 -9.58 -13.07 -11.67
C PHE A 230 -9.22 -11.61 -11.45
N THR A 231 -8.69 -11.27 -10.27
CA THR A 231 -8.42 -9.88 -9.90
C THR A 231 -6.96 -9.52 -10.06
N GLY A 232 -6.06 -10.50 -10.15
CA GLY A 232 -4.62 -10.29 -10.19
C GLY A 232 -4.01 -9.83 -8.86
N VAL A 233 -4.82 -9.65 -7.82
CA VAL A 233 -4.38 -9.16 -6.49
C VAL A 233 -3.74 -10.30 -5.70
N GLU A 234 -2.60 -10.01 -5.08
CA GLU A 234 -1.95 -10.91 -4.13
C GLU A 234 -2.56 -10.75 -2.74
N CYS A 235 -2.65 -11.84 -2.00
CA CYS A 235 -3.28 -11.86 -0.69
C CYS A 235 -2.50 -12.74 0.28
N ASP A 236 -2.30 -12.19 1.46
CA ASP A 236 -1.53 -12.72 2.56
C ASP A 236 -2.50 -13.00 3.72
N VAL A 237 -2.62 -14.25 4.17
CA VAL A 237 -3.50 -14.65 5.28
C VAL A 237 -2.66 -15.16 6.45
N SER A 238 -2.77 -14.49 7.58
CA SER A 238 -2.09 -14.83 8.84
C SER A 238 -3.11 -15.05 9.96
N MET A 239 -2.68 -15.55 11.14
CA MET A 239 -3.55 -15.67 12.32
C MET A 239 -2.98 -14.96 13.53
N HIS A 240 -3.85 -14.46 14.42
CA HIS A 240 -3.53 -13.89 15.73
C HIS A 240 -2.57 -12.68 15.71
N GLN A 241 -2.53 -11.90 14.63
CA GLN A 241 -1.69 -10.72 14.49
C GLN A 241 -2.45 -9.42 14.83
N THR A 242 -2.91 -9.29 16.07
CA THR A 242 -3.70 -8.13 16.56
C THR A 242 -2.95 -6.80 16.45
N GLU A 243 -1.62 -6.82 16.63
CA GLU A 243 -0.79 -5.61 16.50
C GLU A 243 -0.78 -5.01 15.08
N ALA A 244 -1.01 -5.83 14.05
CA ALA A 244 -1.09 -5.32 12.69
C ALA A 244 -2.39 -4.51 12.46
N LEU A 245 -3.47 -4.86 13.17
CA LEU A 245 -4.73 -4.11 13.13
C LEU A 245 -4.56 -2.74 13.79
N LYS A 246 -3.95 -2.68 14.99
CA LYS A 246 -3.64 -1.41 15.65
C LYS A 246 -2.75 -0.50 14.81
N MET A 247 -1.71 -1.08 14.21
CA MET A 247 -0.84 -0.34 13.32
C MET A 247 -1.61 0.25 12.15
N SER A 248 -2.52 -0.52 11.56
CA SER A 248 -3.32 -0.06 10.43
C SER A 248 -4.27 1.08 10.83
N GLN A 249 -4.87 1.03 12.03
CA GLN A 249 -5.71 2.10 12.57
C GLN A 249 -4.93 3.40 12.79
N ILE A 250 -3.78 3.34 13.47
CA ILE A 250 -2.96 4.54 13.70
C ILE A 250 -2.51 5.13 12.36
N LEU A 251 -2.03 4.29 11.44
CA LEU A 251 -1.61 4.74 10.11
C LEU A 251 -2.76 5.35 9.30
N PHE A 252 -3.97 4.84 9.43
CA PHE A 252 -5.16 5.45 8.83
C PHE A 252 -5.45 6.83 9.42
N ALA A 253 -5.45 6.96 10.76
CA ALA A 253 -5.67 8.24 11.41
C ALA A 253 -4.62 9.28 10.98
N LEU A 254 -3.34 8.87 10.97
CA LEU A 254 -2.23 9.74 10.56
C LEU A 254 -2.28 10.10 9.08
N SER A 255 -2.62 9.16 8.20
CA SER A 255 -2.66 9.42 6.75
C SER A 255 -3.76 10.41 6.36
N ASN A 256 -4.81 10.52 7.17
CA ASN A 256 -5.88 11.49 7.00
C ASN A 256 -5.67 12.79 7.80
N PHE A 257 -4.59 12.90 8.58
CA PHE A 257 -4.33 14.07 9.43
C PHE A 257 -4.01 15.33 8.61
N ASP A 258 -3.29 15.18 7.49
CA ASP A 258 -2.91 16.28 6.61
C ASP A 258 -2.90 15.81 5.14
N PRO A 259 -3.48 16.58 4.20
CA PRO A 259 -3.63 16.17 2.80
C PRO A 259 -2.30 15.92 2.08
N ARG A 260 -1.18 16.46 2.56
CA ARG A 260 0.15 16.30 1.96
C ARG A 260 0.78 14.93 2.28
N ILE A 261 0.29 14.24 3.32
CA ILE A 261 0.90 12.99 3.82
C ILE A 261 0.83 11.87 2.79
N LYS A 262 -0.36 11.61 2.23
CA LYS A 262 -0.53 10.50 1.28
C LYS A 262 0.28 10.72 -0.01
N PRO A 263 0.24 11.91 -0.66
CA PRO A 263 1.07 12.17 -1.83
C PRO A 263 2.57 12.09 -1.54
N LEU A 264 3.02 12.61 -0.39
CA LEU A 264 4.43 12.56 0.03
C LEU A 264 4.92 11.11 0.20
N ILE A 265 4.21 10.31 1.00
CA ILE A 265 4.55 8.90 1.25
C ILE A 265 4.52 8.11 -0.06
N PHE A 266 3.51 8.35 -0.89
CA PHE A 266 3.36 7.68 -2.18
C PHE A 266 4.53 7.97 -3.11
N PHE A 267 4.96 9.23 -3.23
CA PHE A 267 6.10 9.59 -4.05
C PHE A 267 7.41 9.00 -3.51
N ILE A 268 7.63 9.02 -2.19
CA ILE A 268 8.81 8.41 -1.55
C ILE A 268 8.85 6.90 -1.82
N LYS A 269 7.70 6.19 -1.80
CA LYS A 269 7.62 4.76 -2.17
C LYS A 269 8.06 4.54 -3.62
N ILE A 270 7.57 5.35 -4.57
CA ILE A 270 7.98 5.25 -5.97
C ILE A 270 9.49 5.48 -6.10
N TRP A 271 10.00 6.59 -5.56
CA TRP A 271 11.41 6.93 -5.60
C TRP A 271 12.30 5.80 -5.07
N ALA A 272 11.95 5.22 -3.91
CA ALA A 272 12.71 4.13 -3.33
C ALA A 272 12.67 2.85 -4.18
N ARG A 273 11.52 2.55 -4.81
CA ARG A 273 11.39 1.41 -5.73
C ARG A 273 12.24 1.59 -6.98
N GLU A 274 12.17 2.75 -7.63
CA GLU A 274 12.95 3.03 -8.85
C GLU A 274 14.47 2.97 -8.60
N LEU A 275 14.91 3.24 -7.37
CA LEU A 275 16.30 3.12 -6.93
C LEU A 275 16.66 1.74 -6.35
N ARG A 276 15.71 0.80 -6.33
CA ARG A 276 15.87 -0.56 -5.77
C ARG A 276 16.27 -0.55 -4.28
N LEU A 277 15.91 0.50 -3.55
CA LEU A 277 16.03 0.60 -2.09
C LEU A 277 14.99 -0.29 -1.39
N THR A 278 13.88 -0.55 -2.07
CA THR A 278 12.82 -1.48 -1.68
C THR A 278 12.72 -2.60 -2.72
N ARG A 279 12.39 -3.81 -2.28
CA ARG A 279 12.13 -4.97 -3.15
C ARG A 279 10.90 -5.73 -2.65
N GLU A 280 10.20 -6.39 -3.56
CA GLU A 280 9.07 -7.27 -3.23
C GLU A 280 9.54 -8.53 -2.47
N GLN A 281 10.73 -9.01 -2.80
CA GLN A 281 11.32 -10.20 -2.18
C GLN A 281 11.92 -9.87 -0.81
N PRO A 282 11.71 -10.72 0.21
CA PRO A 282 12.35 -10.58 1.50
C PRO A 282 13.87 -10.53 1.36
N GLY A 283 14.51 -9.61 2.09
CA GLY A 283 15.95 -9.43 2.00
C GLY A 283 16.48 -8.31 2.88
N PRO A 284 17.73 -7.89 2.67
CA PRO A 284 18.39 -6.88 3.48
C PRO A 284 17.92 -5.45 3.18
N THR A 285 17.04 -5.26 2.20
CA THR A 285 16.55 -3.96 1.71
C THR A 285 15.51 -3.35 2.65
N ILE A 286 15.30 -2.04 2.53
CA ILE A 286 14.25 -1.34 3.28
C ILE A 286 12.89 -1.86 2.81
N THR A 287 11.98 -2.15 3.73
CA THR A 287 10.60 -2.53 3.38
C THR A 287 9.74 -1.29 3.19
N ASN A 288 8.69 -1.36 2.36
CA ASN A 288 7.72 -0.26 2.21
C ASN A 288 7.15 0.17 3.57
N PHE A 289 6.88 -0.79 4.45
CA PHE A 289 6.43 -0.50 5.81
C PHE A 289 7.47 0.31 6.61
N SER A 290 8.75 -0.08 6.59
CA SER A 290 9.82 0.68 7.25
C SER A 290 9.93 2.10 6.68
N LEU A 291 9.82 2.26 5.36
CA LEU A 291 9.88 3.54 4.68
C LEU A 291 8.71 4.47 5.06
N ILE A 292 7.50 3.92 5.18
CA ILE A 292 6.33 4.63 5.71
C ILE A 292 6.60 5.12 7.13
N LEU A 293 7.12 4.25 8.02
CA LEU A 293 7.42 4.64 9.39
C LEU A 293 8.53 5.69 9.51
N LEU A 294 9.55 5.64 8.64
CA LEU A 294 10.56 6.71 8.54
C LEU A 294 9.91 8.04 8.12
N THR A 295 9.04 8.01 7.11
CA THR A 295 8.36 9.23 6.65
C THR A 295 7.49 9.83 7.75
N ILE A 296 6.73 8.99 8.47
CA ILE A 296 5.92 9.43 9.60
C ILE A 296 6.79 9.97 10.73
N PHE A 297 7.87 9.28 11.08
CA PHE A 297 8.81 9.75 12.09
C PHE A 297 9.41 11.12 11.72
N PHE A 298 9.80 11.32 10.46
CA PHE A 298 10.25 12.61 9.94
C PHE A 298 9.18 13.71 10.13
N LEU A 299 7.92 13.41 9.82
CA LEU A 299 6.80 14.35 9.99
C LEU A 299 6.47 14.66 11.47
N GLN A 300 6.99 13.87 12.42
CA GLN A 300 6.91 14.10 13.87
C GLN A 300 8.07 14.96 14.40
N GLN A 301 9.13 15.21 13.62
CA GLN A 301 10.34 15.84 14.15
C GLN A 301 10.19 17.36 14.35
N LYS A 302 10.38 17.79 15.59
CA LYS A 302 10.54 19.20 15.94
C LYS A 302 11.96 19.65 15.60
N GLY A 303 12.16 20.30 14.44
CA GLY A 303 13.39 21.07 14.16
C GLY A 303 14.00 20.88 12.77
N SER A 304 14.69 21.92 12.29
CA SER A 304 15.08 22.25 10.90
C SER A 304 13.97 22.99 10.13
N SER A 305 13.74 24.25 10.50
CA SER A 305 12.80 25.19 9.87
C SER A 305 11.29 24.89 9.98
N HIS A 306 10.87 24.04 10.94
CA HIS A 306 9.49 23.69 11.38
C HIS A 306 8.79 22.56 10.57
N THR A 307 8.91 21.30 11.00
CA THR A 307 8.08 20.19 10.46
C THR A 307 7.55 19.30 11.57
N GLU A 308 6.68 19.85 12.43
CA GLU A 308 5.77 19.02 13.24
C GLU A 308 4.40 19.04 12.55
N ILE A 309 4.19 18.09 11.63
CA ILE A 309 2.90 17.89 10.96
C ILE A 309 2.10 16.84 11.71
N LEU A 310 2.77 15.80 12.20
CA LEU A 310 2.15 14.68 12.88
C LEU A 310 2.46 14.69 14.37
N PRO A 311 1.47 14.38 15.25
CA PRO A 311 1.74 14.09 16.64
C PRO A 311 2.50 12.76 16.80
N PRO A 312 3.25 12.58 17.90
CA PRO A 312 3.69 11.26 18.37
C PRO A 312 2.51 10.28 18.56
N PHE A 313 2.75 8.97 18.37
CA PHE A 313 1.69 7.96 18.50
C PHE A 313 1.06 7.95 19.89
N ASP A 314 1.82 8.29 20.94
CA ASP A 314 1.34 8.30 22.32
C ASP A 314 0.28 9.39 22.58
N LEU A 315 0.14 10.38 21.69
CA LEU A 315 -0.91 11.39 21.77
C LEU A 315 -2.22 10.96 21.08
N PHE A 316 -2.20 9.84 20.35
CA PHE A 316 -3.42 9.30 19.77
C PHE A 316 -4.14 8.45 20.84
N PRO A 317 -5.47 8.62 21.00
CA PRO A 317 -6.28 7.89 21.98
C PRO A 317 -6.52 6.42 21.56
N LEU A 318 -5.48 5.76 21.07
CA LEU A 318 -5.44 4.33 20.74
C LEU A 318 -4.61 3.56 21.78
N ARG A 319 -3.95 4.27 22.69
CA ARG A 319 -3.28 3.69 23.84
C ARG A 319 -4.27 3.58 24.98
N ASP A 320 -4.44 2.37 25.46
CA ASP A 320 -5.13 2.09 26.70
C ASP A 320 -4.42 2.87 27.81
N THR A 321 -5.05 3.93 28.31
CA THR A 321 -4.74 4.48 29.62
C THR A 321 -5.10 3.39 30.60
N ASP A 322 -4.12 2.59 30.99
CA ASP A 322 -3.91 2.07 32.35
C ASP A 322 -2.83 0.99 32.30
N ALA A 323 -1.61 1.38 32.63
CA ALA A 323 -0.48 0.46 32.79
C ALA A 323 -0.58 -0.39 34.06
N ASN A 324 -1.76 -0.49 34.71
CA ASN A 324 -1.92 -1.09 36.04
C ASN A 324 -3.11 -2.03 36.24
N ASP A 325 -3.99 -2.29 35.26
CA ASP A 325 -5.05 -3.30 35.44
C ASP A 325 -4.94 -4.43 34.40
N ASP A 326 -4.60 -5.61 34.91
CA ASP A 326 -4.87 -6.87 34.24
C ASP A 326 -6.40 -7.00 34.07
N VAL A 327 -6.85 -7.04 32.81
CA VAL A 327 -8.20 -7.35 32.28
C VAL A 327 -8.79 -6.18 31.47
N MET A 328 -8.76 -6.32 30.14
CA MET A 328 -9.60 -5.56 29.21
C MET A 328 -11.06 -6.01 29.39
N THR A 329 -11.97 -5.08 29.65
CA THR A 329 -13.42 -5.32 29.55
C THR A 329 -13.88 -5.19 28.10
N MET A 330 -14.92 -5.96 27.76
CA MET A 330 -15.32 -6.34 26.40
C MET A 330 -15.79 -5.21 25.46
N GLU A 331 -16.12 -4.04 25.97
CA GLU A 331 -16.88 -3.04 25.19
C GLU A 331 -16.01 -2.24 24.20
N ASN A 332 -14.71 -2.06 24.44
CA ASN A 332 -13.88 -1.15 23.63
C ASN A 332 -13.11 -1.82 22.46
N THR A 333 -12.99 -3.15 22.44
CA THR A 333 -12.20 -3.88 21.43
C THR A 333 -12.99 -4.22 20.17
N ASP A 334 -14.27 -4.54 20.34
CA ASP A 334 -15.15 -4.83 19.20
C ASP A 334 -15.44 -3.55 18.40
N GLU A 335 -15.65 -2.41 19.07
CA GLU A 335 -15.81 -1.11 18.40
C GLU A 335 -14.59 -0.71 17.55
N LYS A 336 -13.37 -0.99 18.04
CA LYS A 336 -12.13 -0.68 17.32
C LYS A 336 -11.92 -1.61 16.12
N LEU A 337 -12.23 -2.90 16.25
CA LEU A 337 -12.18 -3.86 15.13
C LEU A 337 -13.27 -3.58 14.10
N GLU A 338 -14.48 -3.27 14.56
CA GLU A 338 -15.55 -2.76 13.71
C GLU A 338 -15.13 -1.49 13.00
N CYS A 339 -14.37 -0.58 13.63
CA CYS A 339 -13.86 0.61 12.95
C CYS A 339 -12.97 0.26 11.74
N ILE A 340 -12.12 -0.77 11.80
CA ILE A 340 -11.33 -1.19 10.62
C ILE A 340 -12.24 -1.73 9.52
N LEU A 341 -13.19 -2.60 9.88
CA LEU A 341 -14.15 -3.14 8.93
C LEU A 341 -15.06 -2.05 8.35
N ASN A 342 -15.46 -1.08 9.16
CA ASN A 342 -16.30 0.06 8.77
C ASN A 342 -15.50 0.99 7.88
N ASN A 343 -14.22 1.28 8.16
CA ASN A 343 -13.38 2.04 7.23
C ASN A 343 -13.26 1.33 5.88
N PHE A 344 -13.02 0.02 5.90
CA PHE A 344 -12.93 -0.78 4.68
C PHE A 344 -14.27 -0.85 3.91
N LYS A 345 -15.39 -1.01 4.62
CA LYS A 345 -16.75 -1.00 4.06
C LYS A 345 -17.16 0.37 3.56
N CYS A 346 -16.87 1.46 4.29
CA CYS A 346 -17.17 2.83 3.89
C CYS A 346 -16.50 3.17 2.56
N HIS A 347 -15.26 2.73 2.34
CA HIS A 347 -14.61 2.88 1.03
C HIS A 347 -15.34 2.14 -0.10
N VAL A 348 -16.04 1.05 0.20
CA VAL A 348 -16.86 0.28 -0.75
C VAL A 348 -18.24 0.90 -0.95
N THR A 349 -18.85 1.45 0.10
CA THR A 349 -20.24 1.95 0.07
C THR A 349 -20.38 3.44 -0.27
N SER A 350 -19.28 4.20 -0.32
CA SER A 350 -19.27 5.66 -0.62
C SER A 350 -19.57 5.99 -2.09
N SER A 351 -20.57 5.34 -2.69
CA SER A 351 -21.01 5.56 -4.08
C SER A 351 -21.96 6.75 -4.25
N SER A 352 -22.33 7.46 -3.18
CA SER A 352 -23.39 8.48 -3.25
C SER A 352 -23.36 9.48 -2.10
N SER A 353 -22.28 10.27 -2.02
CA SER A 353 -22.30 11.63 -1.46
C SER A 353 -20.92 12.30 -1.62
N SER A 354 -20.48 12.52 -2.85
CA SER A 354 -19.45 13.52 -3.09
C SER A 354 -20.15 14.88 -3.06
N SER A 355 -20.25 15.48 -1.88
CA SER A 355 -20.32 16.94 -1.80
C SER A 355 -19.01 17.48 -2.36
N THR A 356 -19.02 17.80 -3.64
CA THR A 356 -17.98 18.55 -4.36
C THR A 356 -17.96 19.97 -3.82
N SER A 357 -17.35 20.18 -2.65
CA SER A 357 -16.68 21.44 -2.38
C SER A 357 -15.31 21.36 -3.06
N SER A 358 -15.23 21.83 -4.29
CA SER A 358 -13.96 22.14 -4.94
C SER A 358 -13.15 23.06 -4.02
N PRO A 359 -11.96 22.67 -3.53
CA PRO A 359 -11.11 23.59 -2.81
C PRO A 359 -10.45 24.52 -3.83
N THR A 360 -11.17 25.58 -4.20
CA THR A 360 -10.61 26.73 -4.92
C THR A 360 -9.80 27.58 -3.96
N SER A 361 -8.70 27.01 -3.46
CA SER A 361 -7.58 27.67 -2.79
C SER A 361 -6.72 26.56 -2.18
N SER A 362 -5.42 26.55 -2.51
CA SER A 362 -4.39 25.81 -1.79
C SER A 362 -4.66 25.91 -0.27
N PRO A 363 -4.92 24.81 0.45
CA PRO A 363 -5.08 24.87 1.90
C PRO A 363 -3.75 25.35 2.45
N SER A 364 -3.72 26.57 2.98
CA SER A 364 -2.54 27.11 3.65
C SER A 364 -2.28 26.20 4.86
N ALA A 365 -1.35 25.27 4.70
CA ALA A 365 -1.11 24.24 5.70
C ALA A 365 -0.63 24.88 7.02
N PRO A 366 -0.92 24.28 8.19
CA PRO A 366 -0.58 24.86 9.50
C PRO A 366 0.92 25.22 9.68
N ASN A 367 1.79 24.59 8.89
CA ASN A 367 3.26 24.80 8.90
C ASN A 367 3.81 25.54 7.67
N GLY A 368 2.93 26.04 6.77
CA GLY A 368 3.26 26.82 5.58
C GLY A 368 3.96 26.07 4.43
N LYS A 369 4.46 24.85 4.65
CA LYS A 369 5.29 24.13 3.66
C LYS A 369 4.49 23.42 2.57
N SER A 370 5.00 23.39 1.35
CA SER A 370 4.50 22.55 0.26
C SER A 370 4.92 21.08 0.43
N THR A 371 4.32 20.17 -0.34
CA THR A 371 4.70 18.74 -0.39
C THR A 371 6.13 18.56 -0.88
N VAL A 372 6.57 19.39 -1.82
CA VAL A 372 7.93 19.36 -2.40
C VAL A 372 8.96 19.84 -1.38
N GLU A 373 8.64 20.89 -0.62
CA GLU A 373 9.51 21.34 0.47
C GLU A 373 9.65 20.27 1.55
N LEU A 374 8.56 19.57 1.88
CA LEU A 374 8.61 18.43 2.82
C LEU A 374 9.45 17.27 2.29
N LEU A 375 9.37 16.99 0.98
CA LEU A 375 10.18 15.98 0.31
C LEU A 375 11.67 16.34 0.36
N LEU A 376 12.03 17.59 0.07
CA LEU A 376 13.40 18.09 0.20
C LEU A 376 13.91 17.95 1.64
N LEU A 377 13.11 18.36 2.63
CA LEU A 377 13.47 18.25 4.04
C LEU A 377 13.61 16.79 4.50
N PHE A 378 12.79 15.87 3.99
CA PHE A 378 12.93 14.43 4.25
C PHE A 378 14.29 13.91 3.80
N TYR A 379 14.69 14.24 2.56
CA TYR A 379 15.99 13.83 2.02
C TYR A 379 17.15 14.46 2.78
N LYS A 380 17.06 15.75 3.12
CA LYS A 380 18.05 16.43 3.96
C LYS A 380 18.18 15.82 5.35
N PHE A 381 17.06 15.47 5.97
CA PHE A 381 17.07 14.87 7.31
C PHE A 381 17.80 13.53 7.31
N TYR A 382 17.43 12.63 6.38
CA TYR A 382 17.98 11.28 6.37
C TYR A 382 19.37 11.15 5.73
N SER A 383 19.79 12.11 4.90
CA SER A 383 21.13 12.13 4.33
C SER A 383 22.25 12.27 5.38
N VAL A 384 21.95 12.90 6.53
CA VAL A 384 22.89 13.12 7.63
C VAL A 384 22.51 12.39 8.93
N PHE A 385 21.36 11.71 8.97
CA PHE A 385 20.89 11.00 10.16
C PHE A 385 21.90 9.91 10.57
N ASN A 386 22.30 9.90 11.84
CA ASN A 386 23.28 8.93 12.36
C ASN A 386 22.59 7.60 12.74
N PHE A 387 22.29 6.77 11.73
CA PHE A 387 21.72 5.43 11.89
C PHE A 387 22.60 4.45 12.68
N ASN A 388 23.92 4.72 12.75
CA ASN A 388 24.84 3.89 13.53
C ASN A 388 24.52 3.97 15.02
N SER A 389 24.28 5.19 15.52
CA SER A 389 24.12 5.46 16.95
C SER A 389 22.66 5.59 17.39
N TYR A 390 21.77 5.96 16.46
CA TYR A 390 20.40 6.32 16.78
C TYR A 390 19.35 5.56 15.97
N GLY A 391 18.13 5.52 16.51
CA GLY A 391 16.95 4.97 15.89
C GLY A 391 15.73 5.86 16.12
N CYS A 392 14.60 5.44 15.56
CA CYS A 392 13.36 6.20 15.51
C CYS A 392 12.33 5.62 16.51
N CYS A 393 11.72 6.47 17.34
CA CYS A 393 10.64 6.10 18.26
C CYS A 393 9.36 6.87 17.92
N LEU A 394 8.44 6.24 17.19
CA LEU A 394 7.20 6.89 16.76
C LEU A 394 6.22 7.16 17.90
N ASN A 395 6.31 6.41 19.01
CA ASN A 395 5.55 6.65 20.24
C ASN A 395 5.76 8.06 20.78
N THR A 396 7.01 8.47 20.93
CA THR A 396 7.39 9.75 21.51
C THR A 396 7.77 10.79 20.46
N GLY A 397 7.90 10.40 19.20
CA GLY A 397 8.44 11.23 18.12
C GLY A 397 9.93 11.54 18.29
N GLN A 398 10.65 10.83 19.18
CA GLN A 398 12.04 11.15 19.53
C GLN A 398 13.06 10.22 18.88
N ILE A 399 14.24 10.78 18.64
CA ILE A 399 15.44 10.05 18.29
C ILE A 399 15.96 9.31 19.54
N ILE A 400 16.15 8.00 19.46
CA ILE A 400 16.56 7.14 20.59
C ILE A 400 17.94 6.51 20.34
N ARG A 401 18.73 6.32 21.39
CA ARG A 401 20.09 5.74 21.30
C ARG A 401 20.04 4.21 21.20
N LYS A 402 20.83 3.62 20.29
CA LYS A 402 20.93 2.16 20.05
C LYS A 402 21.85 1.43 21.05
N ASN A 403 21.66 1.62 22.35
CA ASN A 403 22.58 1.10 23.38
C ASN A 403 22.87 -0.42 23.24
N ASN A 404 21.84 -1.23 23.01
CA ASN A 404 21.93 -2.70 22.86
C ASN A 404 21.72 -3.19 21.42
N PHE A 405 21.69 -2.27 20.45
CA PHE A 405 21.24 -2.53 19.08
C PHE A 405 22.25 -2.02 18.03
N LYS A 406 23.51 -1.83 18.41
CA LYS A 406 24.54 -1.22 17.53
C LYS A 406 24.73 -1.96 16.20
N ASN A 407 24.51 -3.28 16.17
CA ASN A 407 24.74 -4.13 15.00
C ASN A 407 23.65 -4.02 13.92
N TYR A 408 22.50 -3.38 14.20
CA TYR A 408 21.45 -3.20 13.20
C TYR A 408 21.78 -2.04 12.29
N GLY A 409 21.62 -2.19 10.96
CA GLY A 409 21.81 -1.08 10.03
C GLY A 409 20.85 0.06 10.32
N MET A 410 19.57 -0.26 10.53
CA MET A 410 18.51 0.68 10.85
C MET A 410 17.71 0.21 12.08
N TYR A 411 17.29 1.14 12.94
CA TYR A 411 16.47 0.83 14.11
C TYR A 411 15.21 1.70 14.15
N ILE A 412 14.06 1.09 13.89
CA ILE A 412 12.74 1.69 14.08
C ILE A 412 12.03 0.87 15.15
N LYS A 413 11.81 1.47 16.32
CA LYS A 413 11.14 0.81 17.44
C LYS A 413 9.70 0.49 17.04
N ASN A 414 9.28 -0.76 17.19
CA ASN A 414 7.89 -1.13 16.97
C ASN A 414 7.00 -0.43 18.02
N PRO A 415 6.01 0.38 17.61
CA PRO A 415 5.20 1.19 18.51
C PRO A 415 4.38 0.41 19.56
N PHE A 416 4.09 -0.87 19.28
CA PHE A 416 3.29 -1.71 20.16
C PHE A 416 4.07 -2.86 20.78
N CYS A 417 5.30 -3.08 20.36
CA CYS A 417 6.16 -4.10 20.96
C CYS A 417 7.59 -3.60 21.10
N SER A 418 7.90 -3.05 22.27
CA SER A 418 9.13 -2.32 22.57
C SER A 418 10.43 -3.12 22.34
N ILE A 419 10.36 -4.45 22.34
CA ILE A 419 11.49 -5.36 22.10
C ILE A 419 11.79 -5.58 20.61
N TYR A 420 10.89 -5.21 19.69
CA TYR A 420 11.05 -5.45 18.27
C TYR A 420 11.51 -4.21 17.50
N ASN A 421 12.51 -4.43 16.65
CA ASN A 421 12.92 -3.51 15.59
C ASN A 421 12.16 -3.87 14.30
N VAL A 422 11.37 -2.93 13.76
CA VAL A 422 10.64 -3.12 12.49
C VAL A 422 11.59 -3.29 11.32
N SER A 423 12.72 -2.58 11.33
CA SER A 423 13.73 -2.59 10.28
C SER A 423 14.90 -3.55 10.58
N LYS A 424 14.63 -4.66 11.32
CA LYS A 424 15.68 -5.61 11.73
C LYS A 424 16.44 -6.22 10.56
N ASN A 425 15.76 -6.42 9.43
CA ASN A 425 16.32 -7.00 8.22
C ASN A 425 17.29 -6.04 7.51
N VAL A 426 17.18 -4.73 7.74
CA VAL A 426 17.91 -3.72 6.96
C VAL A 426 19.41 -3.75 7.30
N SER A 427 20.23 -4.06 6.29
CA SER A 427 21.69 -4.10 6.44
C SER A 427 22.31 -2.70 6.42
N LEU A 428 23.52 -2.57 6.96
CA LEU A 428 24.26 -1.29 6.92
C LEU A 428 24.56 -0.84 5.48
N SER A 429 24.80 -1.77 4.55
CA SER A 429 25.01 -1.43 3.14
C SER A 429 23.77 -0.77 2.53
N GLU A 430 22.58 -1.29 2.83
CA GLU A 430 21.32 -0.71 2.36
C GLU A 430 21.00 0.63 3.02
N VAL A 431 21.40 0.83 4.27
CA VAL A 431 21.34 2.16 4.91
C VAL A 431 22.25 3.15 4.22
N ASN A 432 23.50 2.79 3.94
CA ASN A 432 24.44 3.68 3.24
C ASN A 432 23.93 4.04 1.84
N LYS A 433 23.33 3.08 1.11
CA LYS A 433 22.62 3.34 -0.16
C LYS A 433 21.50 4.34 0.00
N PHE A 434 20.64 4.15 0.99
CA PHE A 434 19.54 5.06 1.28
C PHE A 434 20.04 6.48 1.58
N GLN A 435 21.06 6.64 2.44
CA GLN A 435 21.61 7.96 2.77
C GLN A 435 22.26 8.63 1.54
N PHE A 436 23.00 7.87 0.74
CA PHE A 436 23.61 8.38 -0.50
C PHE A 436 22.56 8.88 -1.49
N TYR A 437 21.47 8.12 -1.69
CA TYR A 437 20.40 8.58 -2.58
C TYR A 437 19.60 9.75 -2.01
N CYS A 438 19.45 9.84 -0.68
CA CYS A 438 18.91 11.04 -0.04
C CYS A 438 19.79 12.27 -0.32
N GLN A 439 21.13 12.14 -0.28
CA GLN A 439 22.03 13.25 -0.64
C GLN A 439 21.82 13.70 -2.08
N ILE A 440 21.82 12.76 -3.03
CA ILE A 440 21.59 13.07 -4.45
C ILE A 440 20.23 13.75 -4.64
N ALA A 441 19.18 13.19 -4.05
CA ALA A 441 17.83 13.71 -4.18
C ALA A 441 17.68 15.13 -3.63
N ALA A 442 18.29 15.41 -2.46
CA ALA A 442 18.32 16.74 -1.88
C ALA A 442 19.07 17.74 -2.79
N THR A 443 20.26 17.38 -3.26
CA THR A 443 21.06 18.23 -4.16
C THR A 443 20.29 18.56 -5.45
N LEU A 444 19.61 17.57 -6.05
CA LEU A 444 18.81 17.79 -7.27
C LEU A 444 17.63 18.74 -7.02
N LEU A 445 16.94 18.63 -5.89
CA LEU A 445 15.83 19.51 -5.54
C LEU A 445 16.30 20.94 -5.24
N GLU A 446 17.41 21.13 -4.52
CA GLU A 446 17.97 22.48 -4.25
C GLU A 446 18.43 23.20 -5.53
N GLU A 447 18.97 22.45 -6.48
CA GLU A 447 19.38 22.96 -7.79
C GLU A 447 18.19 23.44 -8.61
N SER A 448 17.08 22.71 -8.55
CA SER A 448 15.82 23.13 -9.17
C SER A 448 15.31 24.44 -8.57
N GLU A 449 15.39 24.62 -7.25
CA GLU A 449 14.99 25.86 -6.55
C GLU A 449 15.92 27.05 -6.86
N THR A 450 17.24 26.84 -6.87
CA THR A 450 18.22 27.93 -7.09
C THR A 450 18.22 28.45 -8.53
N THR A 451 17.84 27.62 -9.50
CA THR A 451 17.67 28.03 -10.91
C THR A 451 16.49 28.99 -11.09
N ILE A 452 15.44 28.86 -10.25
CA ILE A 452 14.27 29.74 -10.25
C ILE A 452 14.64 31.13 -9.72
N SER A 453 15.40 31.20 -8.62
CA SER A 453 15.77 32.47 -7.99
C SER A 453 16.75 33.33 -8.81
N ARG A 454 17.58 32.73 -9.68
CA ARG A 454 18.52 33.46 -10.54
C ARG A 454 17.92 33.96 -11.86
N ASN A 455 16.82 33.35 -12.31
CA ASN A 455 16.19 33.65 -13.60
C ASN A 455 15.22 34.85 -13.57
N SER A 456 15.16 35.60 -12.45
CA SER A 456 14.50 36.92 -12.43
C SER A 456 15.29 37.99 -13.20
N THR A 457 16.51 37.71 -13.69
CA THR A 457 17.33 38.74 -14.35
C THR A 457 18.08 38.35 -15.63
N THR A 458 18.22 37.08 -16.03
CA THR A 458 18.84 36.75 -17.34
C THR A 458 18.44 35.39 -17.90
N ARG A 459 18.06 35.36 -19.18
CA ARG A 459 17.74 34.16 -19.98
C ARG A 459 19.04 33.41 -20.36
N THR A 460 19.34 32.28 -19.72
CA THR A 460 20.11 31.17 -20.35
C THR A 460 19.93 29.84 -19.61
N ALA A 461 19.71 28.78 -20.39
CA ALA A 461 19.63 27.34 -20.05
C ALA A 461 18.56 26.90 -19.01
N VAL A 462 17.37 26.60 -19.55
CA VAL A 462 16.18 26.11 -18.84
C VAL A 462 16.39 24.68 -18.33
N VAL A 463 16.58 24.50 -17.01
CA VAL A 463 16.14 23.26 -16.36
C VAL A 463 14.63 23.39 -16.23
N ASP A 464 13.93 22.70 -17.12
CA ASP A 464 12.48 22.74 -17.23
C ASP A 464 11.90 22.01 -16.02
N GLU A 465 11.36 22.74 -15.02
CA GLU A 465 10.64 22.18 -13.86
C GLU A 465 9.63 21.11 -14.30
N SER A 466 9.07 21.31 -15.50
CA SER A 466 8.11 20.42 -16.11
C SER A 466 8.64 19.00 -16.31
N LYS A 467 9.96 18.85 -16.46
CA LYS A 467 10.61 17.57 -16.63
C LYS A 467 11.32 17.11 -15.37
N PHE A 468 11.27 17.83 -14.24
CA PHE A 468 12.09 17.49 -13.08
C PHE A 468 11.73 16.13 -12.48
N LEU A 469 10.47 15.78 -12.20
CA LEU A 469 10.16 14.43 -11.66
C LEU A 469 10.51 13.32 -12.65
N LEU A 470 10.26 13.56 -13.94
CA LEU A 470 10.63 12.63 -15.00
C LEU A 470 12.16 12.46 -15.07
N ASN A 471 12.90 13.56 -14.99
CA ASN A 471 14.34 13.58 -14.99
C ASN A 471 14.89 13.00 -13.70
N PHE A 472 14.29 13.26 -12.53
CA PHE A 472 14.62 12.69 -11.22
C PHE A 472 14.52 11.16 -11.26
N LEU A 473 13.47 10.61 -11.87
CA LEU A 473 13.38 9.16 -12.10
C LEU A 473 14.33 8.62 -13.18
N ASN A 474 14.77 9.45 -14.13
CA ASN A 474 15.80 9.06 -15.10
C ASN A 474 17.21 9.15 -14.50
N TYR A 475 17.45 10.14 -13.62
CA TYR A 475 18.67 10.39 -12.86
C TYR A 475 18.98 9.24 -11.91
N ASN A 476 17.96 8.47 -11.50
CA ASN A 476 18.15 7.21 -10.78
C ASN A 476 19.05 6.21 -11.52
N SER A 477 19.03 6.15 -12.86
CA SER A 477 19.96 5.30 -13.63
C SER A 477 21.41 5.74 -13.46
N TYR A 478 21.65 7.06 -13.44
CA TYR A 478 22.97 7.66 -13.30
C TYR A 478 23.47 7.63 -11.86
N ALA A 479 22.57 7.79 -10.89
CA ALA A 479 22.86 7.67 -9.47
C ALA A 479 23.36 6.25 -9.13
N ASN A 480 22.79 5.22 -9.77
CA ASN A 480 23.30 3.84 -9.69
C ASN A 480 24.72 3.72 -10.26
N GLU A 481 25.04 4.38 -11.38
CA GLU A 481 26.38 4.38 -11.98
C GLU A 481 27.41 5.11 -11.10
N LEU A 482 27.04 6.27 -10.56
CA LEU A 482 27.87 7.05 -9.64
C LEU A 482 28.14 6.27 -8.34
N MET A 483 27.12 5.57 -7.84
CA MET A 483 27.27 4.67 -6.72
C MET A 483 28.24 3.52 -7.03
N ALA A 484 28.12 2.90 -8.22
CA ALA A 484 29.04 1.85 -8.66
C ALA A 484 30.49 2.35 -8.76
N LYS A 485 30.70 3.58 -9.27
CA LYS A 485 32.02 4.24 -9.32
C LYS A 485 32.59 4.54 -7.92
N LYS A 486 31.78 5.00 -6.97
CA LYS A 486 32.24 5.21 -5.58
C LYS A 486 32.61 3.89 -4.90
N LEU A 487 31.83 2.83 -5.13
CA LEU A 487 32.10 1.48 -4.63
C LEU A 487 33.36 0.87 -5.24
N SER A 488 33.63 1.07 -6.53
CA SER A 488 34.83 0.54 -7.20
C SER A 488 36.12 1.24 -6.76
N ASN A 489 36.04 2.51 -6.41
CA ASN A 489 37.22 3.33 -6.09
C ASN A 489 37.59 3.32 -4.59
N ASN A 490 36.96 2.49 -3.75
CA ASN A 490 37.12 2.51 -2.28
C ASN A 490 36.90 3.91 -1.66
N ASN A 491 36.20 4.79 -2.37
CA ASN A 491 35.94 6.15 -1.89
C ASN A 491 34.85 6.10 -0.82
N ASN A 492 34.99 6.94 0.21
CA ASN A 492 34.01 7.02 1.29
C ASN A 492 32.65 7.45 0.70
N ILE A 493 31.67 6.53 0.71
CA ILE A 493 30.31 6.75 0.20
C ILE A 493 29.66 7.97 0.87
N ASN A 494 30.09 8.29 2.10
CA ASN A 494 29.61 9.41 2.91
C ASN A 494 30.21 10.78 2.54
N SER A 495 31.07 10.87 1.51
CA SER A 495 31.53 12.16 0.99
C SER A 495 30.36 12.97 0.41
N ASN A 496 30.21 14.22 0.85
CA ASN A 496 29.17 15.14 0.36
C ASN A 496 29.16 15.19 -1.18
N VAL A 497 28.03 14.84 -1.77
CA VAL A 497 27.82 14.90 -3.23
C VAL A 497 27.48 16.35 -3.60
N LYS A 498 28.37 17.02 -4.33
CA LYS A 498 28.06 18.33 -4.90
C LYS A 498 27.40 18.16 -6.26
N PHE A 499 26.57 19.09 -6.68
CA PHE A 499 25.98 19.01 -8.01
C PHE A 499 27.01 19.06 -9.14
N ALA A 500 28.13 19.75 -8.95
CA ALA A 500 29.24 19.74 -9.92
C ALA A 500 29.75 18.32 -10.21
N ASP A 501 29.75 17.44 -9.21
CA ASP A 501 30.13 16.03 -9.36
C ASP A 501 29.10 15.28 -10.22
N LEU A 502 27.80 15.60 -10.05
CA LEU A 502 26.70 15.06 -10.87
C LEU A 502 26.75 15.60 -12.31
N LYS A 503 27.11 16.87 -12.49
CA LYS A 503 27.21 17.55 -13.80
C LYS A 503 28.30 16.98 -14.72
N SER A 504 29.32 16.34 -14.16
CA SER A 504 30.35 15.64 -14.94
C SER A 504 29.86 14.31 -15.55
N ILE A 505 28.71 13.82 -15.06
CA ILE A 505 28.08 12.55 -15.44
C ILE A 505 26.80 12.78 -16.28
N PHE A 506 26.20 13.97 -16.15
CA PHE A 506 25.17 14.50 -17.06
C PHE A 506 25.78 15.01 -18.35
#